data_AF-R5Z1Z8-F1
#
_entry.id   AF-R5Z1Z8-F1
#
_cell.length_a   1.000
_cell.length_b   1.000
_cell.length_c   1.000
_cell.angle_alpha   90.00
_cell.angle_beta   90.00
_cell.angle_gamma   90.00
#
_symmetry.space_group_name_H-M   'P 1'
#
loop_
_entity.id
_entity.type
_entity.pdbx_description
1 polymer ?
#
loop_
_entity_poly.entity_id
_entity_poly.type
_entity_poly.pdbx_seq_one_letter_code
_entity_poly.pdbx_strand_id
1 'polypeptide(L)'
;MDKKQRDRLIVISIMSYYARQIFAETKGYEFRKSPLKDCDLNKKIYVYSAKEDKALIGYMKVSDILKGNTNQILKATGYDVRPDGHEIVDYYGQNFQRCCALKLYDVTEFEEYLTLRDMRKINPNVQLPQYYSYIYENDPLYQVIKEWDNAFSLDGNLCENPAREKQFILQRAKERGRR
;
A
#
# COMPACT_ATOMS: atom_id res chain seq x y z
N MET A 1 28.73 -12.11 -9.61
CA MET A 1 27.70 -12.75 -8.76
C MET A 1 26.44 -11.92 -8.87
N ASP A 2 25.53 -12.31 -9.76
CA ASP A 2 24.24 -11.65 -9.88
C ASP A 2 23.50 -11.78 -8.55
N LYS A 3 23.24 -10.66 -7.89
CA LYS A 3 22.31 -10.63 -6.76
C LYS A 3 20.94 -10.92 -7.33
N LYS A 4 20.57 -12.20 -7.42
CA LYS A 4 19.21 -12.67 -7.72
C LYS A 4 18.25 -11.76 -6.95
N GLN A 5 17.48 -10.95 -7.67
CA GLN A 5 16.54 -10.01 -7.06
C GLN A 5 15.52 -10.89 -6.31
N ARG A 6 15.63 -10.95 -4.97
CA ARG A 6 14.69 -11.72 -4.14
C ARG A 6 13.29 -11.18 -4.38
N ASP A 7 12.30 -12.07 -4.55
CA ASP A 7 10.93 -11.61 -4.69
C ASP A 7 10.52 -10.92 -3.40
N ARG A 8 9.83 -9.79 -3.56
CA ARG A 8 9.40 -8.94 -2.44
C ARG A 8 8.08 -8.28 -2.77
N LEU A 9 7.26 -8.13 -1.76
CA LEU A 9 6.08 -7.29 -1.79
C LEU A 9 6.45 -5.92 -1.22
N ILE A 10 5.75 -4.89 -1.65
CA ILE A 10 5.91 -3.51 -1.16
C ILE A 10 4.65 -3.18 -0.40
N VAL A 11 4.79 -2.75 0.85
CA VAL A 11 3.66 -2.29 1.66
C VAL A 11 3.87 -0.83 2.02
N ILE A 12 2.85 -0.02 1.85
CA ILE A 12 2.84 1.40 2.22
C ILE A 12 1.72 1.68 3.21
N SER A 13 2.02 2.40 4.29
CA SER A 13 0.99 2.79 5.27
C SER A 13 0.42 4.16 4.93
N ILE A 14 -0.90 4.25 4.78
CA ILE A 14 -1.64 5.48 4.45
C ILE A 14 -2.72 5.70 5.51
N MET A 15 -3.00 6.96 5.84
CA MET A 15 -4.12 7.29 6.73
C MET A 15 -5.45 6.95 6.04
N SER A 16 -6.39 6.38 6.79
CA SER A 16 -7.64 5.82 6.24
C SER A 16 -8.42 6.80 5.37
N TYR A 17 -8.46 8.08 5.76
CA TYR A 17 -9.04 9.16 4.95
C TYR A 17 -8.46 9.25 3.53
N TYR A 18 -7.13 9.27 3.38
CA TYR A 18 -6.49 9.34 2.07
C TYR A 18 -6.53 8.02 1.32
N ALA A 19 -6.46 6.89 2.02
CA ALA A 19 -6.55 5.58 1.39
C ALA A 19 -7.89 5.40 0.67
N ARG A 20 -9.00 5.80 1.31
CA ARG A 20 -10.34 5.81 0.68
C ARG A 20 -10.41 6.67 -0.57
N GLN A 21 -9.77 7.85 -0.57
CA GLN A 21 -9.73 8.70 -1.75
C GLN A 21 -8.94 8.06 -2.91
N ILE A 22 -7.90 7.28 -2.62
CA ILE A 22 -7.13 6.53 -3.61
C ILE A 22 -8.02 5.47 -4.26
N PHE A 23 -8.70 4.62 -3.46
CA PHE A 23 -9.56 3.56 -3.99
C PHE A 23 -10.85 4.08 -4.64
N ALA A 24 -11.33 5.27 -4.26
CA ALA A 24 -12.37 5.99 -4.98
C ALA A 24 -11.85 6.74 -6.24
N GLU A 25 -10.55 6.62 -6.56
CA GLU A 25 -9.87 7.26 -7.69
C GLU A 25 -9.96 8.81 -7.72
N THR A 26 -10.28 9.44 -6.59
CA THR A 26 -10.35 10.91 -6.44
C THR A 26 -9.00 11.54 -6.10
N LYS A 27 -8.02 10.71 -5.69
CA LYS A 27 -6.64 11.08 -5.35
C LYS A 27 -5.66 10.39 -6.29
N GLY A 28 -5.18 11.11 -7.30
CA GLY A 28 -4.23 10.59 -8.30
C GLY A 28 -2.76 10.60 -7.87
N TYR A 29 -2.43 11.20 -6.72
CA TYR A 29 -1.07 11.29 -6.21
C TYR A 29 -0.98 11.00 -4.71
N GLU A 30 0.02 10.21 -4.32
CA GLU A 30 0.42 10.02 -2.92
C GLU A 30 1.70 10.81 -2.62
N PHE A 31 1.67 11.66 -1.59
CA PHE A 31 2.80 12.54 -1.25
C PHE A 31 3.65 11.92 -0.14
N ARG A 32 4.98 11.98 -0.28
CA ARG A 32 5.94 11.45 0.70
C ARG A 32 7.15 12.36 0.91
N LYS A 33 7.84 12.21 2.05
CA LYS A 33 9.15 12.84 2.34
C LYS A 33 10.32 12.07 1.74
N SER A 34 10.11 10.78 1.51
CA SER A 34 11.11 9.86 0.96
C SER A 34 10.50 9.12 -0.22
N PRO A 35 11.16 9.13 -1.40
CA PRO A 35 10.61 8.47 -2.57
C PRO A 35 10.71 6.94 -2.47
N LEU A 36 9.87 6.27 -3.25
CA LEU A 36 10.10 4.88 -3.63
C LEU A 36 11.37 4.76 -4.48
N LYS A 37 11.88 3.55 -4.63
CA LYS A 37 12.99 3.29 -5.56
C LYS A 37 12.44 3.24 -6.98
N ASP A 38 13.22 3.70 -7.96
CA ASP A 38 12.81 3.64 -9.36
C ASP A 38 12.57 2.19 -9.83
N CYS A 39 13.27 1.22 -9.22
CA CYS A 39 13.05 -0.21 -9.48
C CYS A 39 11.76 -0.80 -8.87
N ASP A 40 10.99 0.01 -8.15
CA ASP A 40 9.68 -0.32 -7.59
C ASP A 40 8.52 0.26 -8.43
N LEU A 41 8.82 1.07 -9.45
CA LEU A 41 7.82 1.56 -10.40
C LEU A 41 7.12 0.40 -11.11
N ASN A 42 5.83 0.61 -11.40
CA ASN A 42 4.95 -0.34 -12.08
C ASN A 42 4.76 -1.69 -11.37
N LYS A 43 5.24 -1.84 -10.13
CA LYS A 43 4.98 -3.01 -9.27
C LYS A 43 3.77 -2.75 -8.38
N LYS A 44 3.09 -3.82 -7.95
CA LYS A 44 2.03 -3.72 -6.95
C LYS A 44 2.60 -3.20 -5.62
N ILE A 45 1.97 -2.17 -5.10
CA ILE A 45 2.22 -1.60 -3.78
C ILE A 45 0.95 -1.79 -2.97
N TYR A 46 1.02 -2.67 -1.98
CA TYR A 46 -0.09 -2.96 -1.11
C TYR A 46 -0.31 -1.83 -0.11
N VAL A 47 -1.55 -1.40 0.04
CA VAL A 47 -1.91 -0.25 0.87
C VAL A 47 -2.43 -0.74 2.22
N TYR A 48 -1.68 -0.41 3.28
CA TYR A 48 -2.14 -0.56 4.65
C TYR A 48 -2.83 0.71 5.12
N SER A 49 -4.11 0.64 5.44
CA SER A 49 -4.87 1.73 6.03
C SER A 49 -4.73 1.72 7.56
N ALA A 50 -4.12 2.77 8.13
CA ALA A 50 -3.54 2.70 9.48
C ALA A 50 -4.44 3.08 10.67
N LYS A 51 -5.44 3.95 10.48
CA LYS A 51 -6.15 4.58 11.62
C LYS A 51 -7.47 3.87 11.95
N GLU A 52 -8.41 3.90 11.01
CA GLU A 52 -9.77 3.38 11.20
C GLU A 52 -9.82 1.91 10.81
N ASP A 53 -9.36 1.59 9.60
CA ASP A 53 -9.50 0.24 9.05
C ASP A 53 -8.50 -0.75 9.65
N LYS A 54 -7.27 -0.29 9.94
CA LYS A 54 -6.15 -1.09 10.46
C LYS A 54 -5.93 -2.38 9.66
N ALA A 55 -5.95 -2.29 8.34
CA ALA A 55 -5.91 -3.44 7.45
C ALA A 55 -5.16 -3.15 6.14
N LEU A 56 -4.68 -4.21 5.48
CA LEU A 56 -4.34 -4.18 4.06
C LEU A 56 -5.65 -4.23 3.27
N ILE A 57 -5.91 -3.19 2.48
CA ILE A 57 -7.22 -2.97 1.85
C ILE A 57 -7.20 -3.06 0.33
N GLY A 58 -6.04 -3.24 -0.28
CA GLY A 58 -5.89 -3.30 -1.72
C GLY A 58 -4.46 -3.01 -2.14
N TYR A 59 -4.30 -2.72 -3.42
CA TYR A 59 -3.02 -2.31 -3.98
C TYR A 59 -3.18 -1.14 -4.97
N MET A 60 -2.07 -0.51 -5.26
CA MET A 60 -1.93 0.47 -6.34
C MET A 60 -0.58 0.27 -7.05
N LYS A 61 -0.43 0.82 -8.25
CA LYS A 61 0.86 0.95 -8.92
C LYS A 61 1.26 2.41 -9.05
N VAL A 62 2.56 2.64 -9.17
CA VAL A 62 3.14 3.99 -9.32
C VAL A 62 3.86 4.05 -10.67
N SER A 63 3.43 4.97 -11.52
CA SER A 63 3.96 5.14 -12.88
C SER A 63 5.17 6.07 -12.93
N ASP A 64 5.19 7.06 -12.05
CA ASP A 64 6.22 8.08 -11.99
C ASP A 64 6.38 8.66 -10.57
N ILE A 65 7.55 9.24 -10.29
CA ILE A 65 7.88 9.88 -9.01
C ILE A 65 8.39 11.30 -9.28
N LEU A 66 7.54 12.28 -9.01
CA LEU A 66 7.93 13.68 -9.04
C LEU A 66 8.71 14.02 -7.77
N LYS A 67 9.83 14.73 -7.89
CA LYS A 67 10.69 15.14 -6.77
C LYS A 67 10.94 16.64 -6.86
N GLY A 68 10.79 17.35 -5.75
CA GLY A 68 10.99 18.81 -5.71
C GLY A 68 10.62 19.40 -4.35
N ASN A 69 10.49 20.72 -4.28
CA ASN A 69 9.91 21.36 -3.11
C ASN A 69 8.38 21.28 -3.11
N THR A 70 7.75 21.49 -1.95
CA THR A 70 6.27 21.44 -1.81
C THR A 70 5.55 22.27 -2.87
N ASN A 71 5.94 23.53 -3.08
CA ASN A 71 5.30 24.41 -4.06
C ASN A 71 5.40 23.89 -5.50
N GLN A 72 6.57 23.38 -5.89
CA GLN A 72 6.78 22.80 -7.22
C GLN A 72 5.91 21.55 -7.41
N ILE A 73 5.86 20.69 -6.39
CA ILE A 73 5.09 19.44 -6.42
C ILE A 73 3.59 19.71 -6.47
N LEU A 74 3.08 20.70 -5.71
CA LEU A 74 1.67 21.07 -5.75
C LEU A 74 1.26 21.60 -7.12
N LYS A 75 2.04 22.50 -7.71
CA LYS A 75 1.81 23.02 -9.07
C LYS A 75 1.84 21.91 -10.13
N ALA A 76 2.83 21.01 -10.05
CA ALA A 76 2.97 19.93 -11.02
C ALA A 76 1.83 18.89 -10.94
N THR A 77 1.21 18.74 -9.77
CA THR A 77 0.12 17.78 -9.54
C THR A 77 -1.28 18.43 -9.59
N GLY A 78 -1.36 19.76 -9.69
CA GLY A 78 -2.61 20.53 -9.62
C GLY A 78 -3.20 20.65 -8.21
N TYR A 79 -2.48 20.22 -7.18
CA TYR A 79 -2.91 20.34 -5.78
C TYR A 79 -2.70 21.74 -5.21
N ASP A 80 -2.10 22.67 -5.94
CA ASP A 80 -2.05 24.08 -5.55
C ASP A 80 -3.42 24.78 -5.63
N VAL A 81 -4.34 24.25 -6.44
CA VAL A 81 -5.70 24.79 -6.62
C VAL A 81 -6.80 23.86 -6.10
N ARG A 82 -6.48 22.62 -5.73
CA ARG A 82 -7.46 21.72 -5.12
C ARG A 82 -7.80 22.13 -3.68
N PRO A 83 -9.07 21.99 -3.24
CA PRO A 83 -9.47 22.34 -1.88
C PRO A 83 -8.67 21.61 -0.79
N ASP A 84 -8.27 20.36 -1.02
CA ASP A 84 -7.48 19.52 -0.10
C ASP A 84 -5.96 19.74 -0.19
N GLY A 85 -5.49 20.62 -1.07
CA GLY A 85 -4.07 20.92 -1.26
C GLY A 85 -3.37 21.51 -0.04
N HIS A 86 -4.10 22.30 0.75
CA HIS A 86 -3.58 22.94 1.96
C HIS A 86 -3.09 21.92 2.99
N GLU A 87 -3.71 20.74 3.08
CA GLU A 87 -3.31 19.69 4.02
C GLU A 87 -1.87 19.20 3.77
N ILE A 88 -1.42 19.24 2.51
CA ILE A 88 -0.05 18.90 2.14
C ILE A 88 0.90 20.00 2.63
N VAL A 89 0.53 21.27 2.48
CA VAL A 89 1.32 22.40 2.99
C VAL A 89 1.41 22.33 4.51
N ASP A 90 0.32 22.02 5.21
CA ASP A 90 0.29 21.91 6.67
C ASP A 90 1.18 20.77 7.18
N TYR A 91 1.22 19.64 6.47
CA TYR A 91 2.02 18.48 6.87
C TYR A 91 3.52 18.61 6.52
N TYR A 92 3.84 19.13 5.33
CA TYR A 92 5.21 19.20 4.83
C TYR A 92 5.89 20.54 5.13
N GLY A 93 5.12 21.63 5.18
CA GLY A 93 5.60 23.01 5.14
C GLY A 93 5.66 23.55 3.71
N GLN A 94 5.46 24.87 3.57
CA GLN A 94 5.29 25.55 2.28
C GLN A 94 6.48 25.43 1.31
N ASN A 95 7.71 25.28 1.81
CA ASN A 95 8.90 25.17 0.96
C ASN A 95 9.82 24.00 1.37
N PHE A 96 9.23 22.89 1.79
CA PHE A 96 10.02 21.70 2.15
C PHE A 96 10.69 21.12 0.92
N GLN A 97 12.02 21.02 0.94
CA GLN A 97 12.85 20.73 -0.24
C GLN A 97 12.82 19.26 -0.70
N ARG A 98 12.24 18.36 0.09
CA ARG A 98 12.29 16.90 -0.15
C ARG A 98 10.89 16.31 -0.32
N CYS A 99 9.99 17.06 -0.94
CA CYS A 99 8.66 16.56 -1.25
C CYS A 99 8.74 15.65 -2.48
N CYS A 100 8.05 14.51 -2.45
CA CYS A 100 7.82 13.71 -3.64
C CYS A 100 6.35 13.34 -3.79
N ALA A 101 5.89 13.25 -5.03
CA ALA A 101 4.56 12.78 -5.38
C ALA A 101 4.66 11.52 -6.24
N LEU A 102 4.00 10.46 -5.78
CA LEU A 102 3.88 9.17 -6.47
C LEU A 102 2.64 9.23 -7.36
N LYS A 103 2.82 9.14 -8.68
CA LYS A 103 1.71 9.16 -9.64
C LYS A 103 1.02 7.80 -9.67
N LEU A 104 -0.19 7.74 -9.13
CA LEU A 104 -0.93 6.50 -8.91
C LEU A 104 -1.65 6.06 -10.20
N TYR A 105 -1.69 4.75 -10.42
CA TYR A 105 -2.50 4.10 -11.45
C TYR A 105 -2.78 2.65 -11.07
N ASP A 106 -3.73 2.00 -11.75
CA ASP A 106 -4.06 0.58 -11.55
C ASP A 106 -4.32 0.29 -10.06
N VAL A 107 -5.36 0.96 -9.56
CA VAL A 107 -5.79 0.91 -8.16
C VAL A 107 -6.85 -0.17 -8.04
N THR A 108 -6.67 -1.08 -7.09
CA THR A 108 -7.59 -2.21 -6.89
C THR A 108 -7.80 -2.45 -5.41
N GLU A 109 -9.03 -2.23 -4.95
CA GLU A 109 -9.45 -2.55 -3.59
C GLU A 109 -9.67 -4.07 -3.46
N PHE A 110 -9.53 -4.58 -2.23
CA PHE A 110 -9.89 -5.96 -1.92
C PHE A 110 -11.34 -6.05 -1.47
N GLU A 111 -12.06 -7.08 -1.93
CA GLU A 111 -13.38 -7.45 -1.43
C GLU A 111 -13.35 -7.74 0.09
N GLU A 112 -12.27 -8.36 0.57
CA GLU A 112 -12.04 -8.65 1.98
C GLU A 112 -10.70 -8.09 2.46
N TYR A 113 -10.72 -7.30 3.52
CA TYR A 113 -9.50 -6.70 4.06
C TYR A 113 -8.71 -7.67 4.95
N LEU A 114 -7.39 -7.69 4.76
CA LEU A 114 -6.46 -8.42 5.63
C LEU A 114 -6.13 -7.54 6.85
N THR A 115 -6.89 -7.74 7.93
CA THR A 115 -6.78 -6.90 9.13
C THR A 115 -5.47 -7.12 9.89
N LEU A 116 -5.03 -6.11 10.66
CA LEU A 116 -3.90 -6.24 11.57
C LEU A 116 -4.11 -7.37 12.60
N ARG A 117 -5.35 -7.62 13.00
CA ARG A 117 -5.69 -8.75 13.87
C ARG A 117 -5.41 -10.08 13.18
N ASP A 118 -5.74 -10.20 11.90
CA ASP A 118 -5.49 -11.41 11.13
C ASP A 118 -4.00 -11.61 10.86
N MET A 119 -3.27 -10.55 10.47
CA MET A 119 -1.82 -10.59 10.34
C MET A 119 -1.13 -11.01 11.64
N ARG A 120 -1.58 -10.51 12.80
CA ARG A 120 -1.02 -10.88 14.12
C ARG A 120 -1.26 -12.34 14.53
N LYS A 121 -2.27 -13.01 13.97
CA LYS A 121 -2.46 -14.45 14.17
C LYS A 121 -1.39 -15.28 13.46
N ILE A 122 -0.73 -14.71 12.45
CA ILE A 122 0.28 -15.36 11.62
C ILE A 122 1.68 -14.95 12.09
N ASN A 123 1.90 -13.64 12.26
CA ASN A 123 3.12 -13.06 12.79
C ASN A 123 2.77 -12.10 13.95
N PRO A 124 2.89 -12.55 15.22
CA PRO A 124 2.59 -11.71 16.38
C PRO A 124 3.42 -10.42 16.45
N ASN A 125 4.62 -10.44 15.86
CA ASN A 125 5.57 -9.33 15.85
C ASN A 125 5.46 -8.47 14.59
N VAL A 126 4.38 -8.59 13.81
CA VAL A 126 4.20 -7.75 12.62
C VAL A 126 4.33 -6.27 12.96
N GLN A 127 5.27 -5.62 12.30
CA GLN A 127 5.48 -4.18 12.37
C GLN A 127 5.14 -3.58 11.00
N LEU A 128 4.19 -2.67 11.00
CA LEU A 128 3.76 -2.00 9.78
C LEU A 128 4.58 -0.73 9.56
N PRO A 129 4.88 -0.39 8.30
CA PRO A 129 5.84 0.65 8.02
C PRO A 129 5.32 2.02 8.45
N GLN A 130 6.21 2.88 8.94
CA GLN A 130 5.89 4.30 9.08
C GLN A 130 5.78 4.97 7.69
N TYR A 131 6.61 4.54 6.73
CA TYR A 131 6.61 5.03 5.36
C TYR A 131 6.17 3.92 4.40
N TYR A 132 7.11 3.07 3.99
CA TYR A 132 6.88 1.82 3.28
C TYR A 132 7.90 0.78 3.75
N SER A 133 7.62 -0.50 3.53
CA SER A 133 8.54 -1.61 3.82
C SER A 133 8.47 -2.66 2.73
N TYR A 134 9.45 -3.55 2.74
CA TYR A 134 9.45 -4.74 1.90
C TYR A 134 9.14 -5.97 2.75
N ILE A 135 8.23 -6.80 2.25
CA ILE A 135 7.96 -8.13 2.80
C ILE A 135 8.61 -9.13 1.84
N TYR A 136 9.61 -9.86 2.33
CA TYR A 136 10.35 -10.85 1.55
C TYR A 136 9.75 -12.23 1.70
N GLU A 137 10.09 -13.16 0.80
CA GLU A 137 9.58 -14.54 0.78
C GLU A 137 9.66 -15.30 2.12
N ASN A 138 10.66 -14.97 2.94
CA ASN A 138 10.86 -15.59 4.26
C ASN A 138 9.99 -14.98 5.38
N ASP A 139 9.27 -13.90 5.11
CA ASP A 139 8.32 -13.33 6.07
C ASP A 139 7.03 -14.19 6.07
N PRO A 140 6.50 -14.58 7.24
CA PRO A 140 5.26 -15.36 7.33
C PRO A 140 4.05 -14.74 6.61
N LEU A 141 4.03 -13.41 6.44
CA LEU A 141 2.95 -12.70 5.75
C LEU A 141 3.08 -12.71 4.23
N TYR A 142 4.25 -13.04 3.68
CA TYR A 142 4.49 -12.97 2.24
C TYR A 142 3.49 -13.81 1.44
N GLN A 143 3.36 -15.09 1.77
CA GLN A 143 2.44 -15.98 1.06
C GLN A 143 0.98 -15.64 1.35
N VAL A 144 0.69 -15.17 2.56
CA VAL A 144 -0.66 -14.78 2.95
C VAL A 144 -1.15 -13.63 2.10
N ILE A 145 -0.34 -12.58 1.93
CA ILE A 145 -0.72 -11.41 1.12
C ILE A 145 -0.91 -11.80 -0.34
N LYS A 146 -0.08 -12.69 -0.89
CA LYS A 146 -0.25 -13.18 -2.28
C LYS A 146 -1.54 -13.98 -2.45
N GLU A 147 -1.85 -14.88 -1.51
CA GLU A 147 -3.10 -15.63 -1.52
C GLU A 147 -4.31 -14.69 -1.36
N TRP A 148 -4.19 -13.67 -0.51
CA TRP A 148 -5.21 -12.66 -0.30
C TRP A 148 -5.49 -11.85 -1.57
N ASP A 149 -4.44 -11.34 -2.22
CA ASP A 149 -4.50 -10.61 -3.48
C ASP A 149 -5.19 -11.46 -4.56
N ASN A 150 -4.77 -12.71 -4.73
CA ASN A 150 -5.37 -13.60 -5.72
C ASN A 150 -6.86 -13.91 -5.44
N ALA A 151 -7.27 -13.93 -4.18
CA ALA A 151 -8.62 -14.30 -3.80
C ALA A 151 -9.59 -13.12 -3.79
N PHE A 152 -9.12 -11.91 -3.46
CA PHE A 152 -10.00 -10.79 -3.10
C PHE A 152 -9.80 -9.52 -3.92
N SER A 153 -8.80 -9.44 -4.80
CA SER A 153 -8.66 -8.26 -5.66
C SER A 153 -9.85 -8.11 -6.60
N LEU A 154 -10.46 -6.93 -6.61
CA LEU A 154 -11.65 -6.63 -7.42
C LEU A 154 -11.38 -6.53 -8.93
N ASP A 155 -10.11 -6.59 -9.36
CA ASP A 155 -9.71 -6.69 -10.76
C ASP A 155 -9.65 -8.15 -11.27
N GLY A 156 -9.84 -9.13 -10.38
CA GLY A 156 -9.88 -10.55 -10.68
C GLY A 156 -11.30 -11.11 -10.77
N ASN A 157 -11.41 -12.43 -10.66
CA ASN A 157 -12.72 -13.08 -10.50
C ASN A 157 -13.20 -12.87 -9.06
N LEU A 158 -14.39 -12.32 -8.89
CA LEU A 158 -15.03 -12.17 -7.56
C LEU A 158 -15.11 -13.52 -6.86
N CYS A 159 -14.81 -13.54 -5.56
CA CYS A 159 -14.85 -14.76 -4.78
C CYS A 159 -16.30 -15.15 -4.49
N GLU A 160 -16.71 -16.36 -4.88
CA GLU A 160 -18.10 -16.83 -4.63
C GLU A 160 -18.44 -16.89 -3.13
N ASN A 161 -17.44 -17.14 -2.26
CA ASN A 161 -17.63 -17.22 -0.82
C ASN A 161 -16.44 -16.61 -0.06
N PRO A 162 -16.40 -15.27 0.08
CA PRO A 162 -15.24 -14.58 0.63
C PRO A 162 -14.93 -14.99 2.07
N ALA A 163 -15.97 -15.22 2.88
CA ALA A 163 -15.84 -15.63 4.28
C ALA A 163 -15.16 -17.00 4.42
N ARG A 164 -15.53 -17.97 3.57
CA ARG A 164 -14.93 -19.31 3.59
C ARG A 164 -13.48 -19.27 3.10
N GLU A 165 -13.22 -18.55 2.02
CA GLU A 165 -11.87 -18.45 1.45
C GLU A 165 -10.91 -17.76 2.44
N LYS A 166 -11.39 -16.71 3.10
CA LYS A 166 -10.65 -16.02 4.17
C LYS A 166 -10.24 -16.96 5.29
N GLN A 167 -11.18 -17.78 5.78
CA GLN A 167 -10.88 -18.76 6.83
C GLN A 167 -9.85 -19.78 6.37
N PHE A 168 -9.96 -20.23 5.12
CA PHE A 168 -9.07 -21.22 4.53
C PHE A 168 -7.63 -20.72 4.39
N ILE A 169 -7.44 -19.50 3.86
CA ILE A 169 -6.13 -18.85 3.75
C ILE A 169 -5.49 -18.69 5.14
N LEU A 170 -6.24 -18.18 6.12
CA LEU A 170 -5.73 -17.99 7.48
C LEU A 170 -5.40 -19.31 8.18
N GLN A 171 -6.14 -20.39 7.93
CA GLN A 171 -5.85 -21.71 8.47
C GLN A 171 -4.55 -22.27 7.89
N ARG A 172 -4.39 -22.25 6.56
CA ARG A 172 -3.16 -22.67 5.87
C ARG A 172 -1.94 -21.90 6.36
N ALA A 173 -2.08 -20.59 6.56
CA ALA A 173 -1.00 -19.75 7.08
C ALA A 173 -0.53 -20.20 8.48
N LYS A 174 -1.46 -20.54 9.37
CA LYS A 174 -1.15 -21.06 10.71
C LYS A 174 -0.46 -22.42 10.67
N GLU A 175 -0.87 -23.29 9.75
CA GLU A 175 -0.27 -24.62 9.58
C GLU A 175 1.18 -24.52 9.07
N ARG A 176 1.47 -23.55 8.20
CA ARG A 176 2.84 -23.27 7.72
C ARG A 176 3.77 -22.79 8.85
N GLY A 177 3.29 -21.92 9.73
CA GLY A 177 4.10 -21.38 10.84
C GLY A 177 4.37 -22.35 12.00
N ARG A 178 3.77 -23.56 11.99
CA ARG A 178 3.99 -24.62 12.99
C ARG A 178 5.04 -25.66 12.58
N ARG A 179 5.50 -25.61 11.33
CA ARG A 179 6.56 -26.50 10.80
C ARG A 179 7.90 -25.80 10.87
#